data_AF-A0A0L0HV57-F1
#
_entry.id   AF-A0A0L0HV57-F1
#
_cell.length_a   1.000
_cell.length_b   1.000
_cell.length_c   1.000
_cell.angle_alpha   90.00
_cell.angle_beta   90.00
_cell.angle_gamma   90.00
#
_symmetry.space_group_name_H-M   'P 1'
#
loop_
_entity.id
_entity.type
_entity.pdbx_description
1 polymer ?
#
loop_
_entity_poly.entity_id
_entity_poly.type
_entity_poly.pdbx_seq_one_letter_code
_entity_poly.pdbx_strand_id
1 'polypeptide(L)'
;MTAPDDSWSWEVGIGFGVAGTAVVVFHLVTTIWWLFKWRSPAIWNRSPYVTLIQAVLSLMYFVQNFAQSAIPHIPCFITVWGNNFITSLWYMCVICRSLRLKQENEMFARKLEILSRCGPEFSEKTQAQSIWRKMAGLRSSEALRDDQLPKSNSYAESKSATGTQGYAEQPAALDNVPPPPSPLYNDFTLFSVTKENAHRQIEVNWYLRQRAAAIDQWMARNFGLSVAFVFVVTMIIQVTTKTHRIWPTIAWTHTCPMGWEFLPAWTFGVVFFFVVCPILLWKLRATKDPHLVQVDVYLCVVVGLPFSVLGLVWWVFIDPKFPNAFSAGNVFLMMVAITGHVSSIVMPLWKAVMDEKRKRRRKLLMNLEHFIMVLDDPVLSYEFRAFTIADSCVELIIFYQEYQNLQRQARAILLSHIPQSGDGAANMTTDNVLHPLSGFIRRLSNFMQQTPEDVEDAEQAIGMANPASLPPNSTISQPDDAGSRSMSSTSPASLTGSIRLSASIRKHVRSMSNVSRHSPKRRAALDGSAMPASLDDLVAVSPVPKELRPLFVGFFQMFVKHDAPMAVNVSHEVLQSVVGKIERKELVVGMFDRVKDEVVKNLYLNCFPKFLQIERAKGNYLPPDEKMIKYPAA
;
A
#
# COMPACT_ATOMS: atom_id res chain seq x y z
N MET A 1 -43.69 -5.45 -55.93
CA MET A 1 -42.74 -5.33 -54.80
C MET A 1 -41.58 -4.50 -55.31
N THR A 2 -41.56 -3.22 -54.98
CA THR A 2 -40.42 -2.33 -55.25
C THR A 2 -39.23 -2.84 -54.46
N ALA A 3 -38.07 -2.94 -55.09
CA ALA A 3 -36.82 -3.22 -54.37
C ALA A 3 -36.72 -2.22 -53.21
N PRO A 4 -36.53 -2.67 -51.97
CA PRO A 4 -36.33 -1.75 -50.86
C PRO A 4 -35.15 -0.83 -51.22
N ASP A 5 -35.33 0.48 -51.05
CA ASP A 5 -34.29 1.46 -51.30
C ASP A 5 -33.03 1.08 -50.51
N ASP A 6 -31.96 0.70 -51.22
CA ASP A 6 -30.65 0.36 -50.64
C ASP A 6 -30.00 1.54 -49.90
N SER A 7 -30.63 2.72 -49.94
CA SER A 7 -30.13 3.96 -49.34
C SER A 7 -29.97 3.88 -47.82
N TRP A 8 -30.82 3.13 -47.12
CA TRP A 8 -30.70 2.99 -45.66
C TRP A 8 -29.49 2.17 -45.21
N SER A 9 -29.02 1.25 -46.06
CA SER A 9 -27.93 0.34 -45.69
C SER A 9 -26.56 1.03 -45.66
N TRP A 10 -26.34 2.01 -46.53
CA TRP A 10 -25.04 2.70 -46.62
C TRP A 10 -24.85 3.74 -45.52
N GLU A 11 -25.89 4.47 -45.12
CA GLU A 11 -25.81 5.47 -44.03
C GLU A 11 -25.46 4.81 -42.69
N VAL A 12 -26.15 3.70 -42.39
CA VAL A 12 -25.90 2.90 -41.20
C VAL A 12 -24.49 2.32 -41.23
N GLY A 13 -24.05 1.80 -42.38
CA GLY A 13 -22.69 1.28 -42.57
C GLY A 13 -21.61 2.32 -42.30
N ILE A 14 -21.77 3.57 -42.79
CA ILE A 14 -20.81 4.66 -42.54
C ILE A 14 -20.75 5.00 -41.04
N GLY A 15 -21.90 5.11 -40.37
CA GLY A 15 -21.96 5.41 -38.95
C GLY A 15 -21.18 4.39 -38.10
N PHE A 16 -21.38 3.10 -38.37
CA PHE A 16 -20.60 2.03 -37.72
C PHE A 16 -19.13 2.04 -38.12
N GLY A 17 -18.84 2.37 -39.38
CA GLY A 17 -17.51 2.65 -39.91
C GLY A 17 -16.70 3.59 -39.01
N VAL A 18 -17.30 4.75 -38.74
CA VAL A 18 -16.70 5.81 -37.92
C VAL A 18 -16.61 5.39 -36.46
N ALA A 19 -17.68 4.83 -35.89
CA ALA A 19 -17.69 4.41 -34.49
C ALA A 19 -16.66 3.30 -34.21
N GLY A 20 -16.58 2.29 -35.08
CA GLY A 20 -15.60 1.21 -34.98
C GLY A 20 -14.16 1.71 -35.06
N THR A 21 -13.89 2.62 -36.01
CA THR A 21 -12.57 3.27 -36.13
C THR A 21 -12.21 4.06 -34.86
N ALA A 22 -13.15 4.83 -34.30
CA ALA A 22 -12.94 5.57 -33.07
C ALA A 22 -12.62 4.65 -31.88
N VAL A 23 -13.32 3.51 -31.75
CA VAL A 23 -13.06 2.52 -30.69
C VAL A 23 -11.68 1.88 -30.84
N VAL A 24 -11.26 1.55 -32.07
CA VAL A 24 -9.92 1.00 -32.35
C VAL A 24 -8.83 2.02 -31.99
N VAL A 25 -8.98 3.28 -32.42
CA VAL A 25 -8.03 4.36 -32.07
C VAL A 25 -7.98 4.56 -30.55
N PHE A 26 -9.13 4.59 -29.88
CA PHE A 26 -9.20 4.68 -28.42
C PHE A 26 -8.44 3.54 -27.74
N HIS A 27 -8.62 2.30 -28.19
CA HIS A 27 -7.90 1.13 -27.65
C HIS A 27 -6.40 1.25 -27.83
N LEU A 28 -5.94 1.63 -29.03
CA LEU A 28 -4.52 1.78 -29.33
C LEU A 28 -3.88 2.88 -28.46
N VAL A 29 -4.48 4.08 -28.44
CA VAL A 29 -3.95 5.22 -27.68
C VAL A 29 -3.86 4.90 -26.19
N THR A 30 -4.93 4.36 -25.60
CA THR A 30 -4.95 4.04 -24.17
C THR A 30 -4.02 2.88 -23.81
N THR A 31 -3.89 1.86 -24.66
CA THR A 31 -2.93 0.75 -24.45
C THR A 31 -1.49 1.24 -24.53
N ILE A 32 -1.16 2.05 -25.54
CA ILE A 32 0.17 2.64 -25.71
C ILE A 32 0.50 3.54 -24.51
N TRP A 33 -0.44 4.39 -24.08
CA TRP A 33 -0.23 5.24 -22.92
C TRP A 33 -0.04 4.44 -21.63
N TRP A 34 -0.82 3.36 -21.46
CA TRP A 34 -0.62 2.42 -20.36
C TRP A 34 0.75 1.75 -20.40
N LEU A 35 1.24 1.36 -21.59
CA LEU A 35 2.61 0.83 -21.77
C LEU A 35 3.69 1.85 -21.43
N PHE A 36 3.47 3.15 -21.63
CA PHE A 36 4.41 4.18 -21.15
C PHE A 36 4.37 4.35 -19.62
N LYS A 37 3.23 4.06 -18.99
CA LYS A 37 3.00 4.24 -17.54
C LYS A 37 3.06 2.94 -16.73
N TRP A 38 3.37 1.79 -17.33
CA TRP A 38 3.37 0.48 -16.68
C TRP A 38 4.28 0.38 -15.45
N ARG A 39 5.34 1.21 -15.39
CA ARG A 39 6.24 1.30 -14.23
C ARG A 39 5.68 2.07 -13.04
N SER A 40 4.52 2.70 -13.18
CA SER A 40 3.89 3.41 -12.06
C SER A 40 3.47 2.41 -10.96
N PRO A 41 3.63 2.75 -9.67
CA PRO A 41 3.26 1.86 -8.56
C PRO A 41 1.79 1.40 -8.59
N ALA A 42 0.89 2.23 -9.15
CA ALA A 42 -0.52 1.90 -9.32
C ALA A 42 -0.77 0.76 -10.33
N ILE A 43 0.13 0.61 -11.31
CA ILE A 43 0.01 -0.38 -12.39
C ILE A 43 0.94 -1.58 -12.17
N TRP A 44 2.11 -1.37 -11.56
CA TRP A 44 3.15 -2.40 -11.38
C TRP A 44 2.66 -3.68 -10.71
N ASN A 45 1.71 -3.57 -9.77
CA ASN A 45 1.17 -4.72 -9.06
C ASN A 45 0.18 -5.53 -9.92
N ARG A 46 -0.18 -5.06 -11.13
CA ARG A 46 -0.92 -5.86 -12.12
C ARG A 46 0.07 -6.61 -12.99
N SER A 47 -0.25 -7.85 -13.36
CA SER A 47 0.56 -8.61 -14.34
C SER A 47 0.54 -7.88 -15.69
N PRO A 48 1.66 -7.28 -16.14
CA PRO A 48 1.62 -6.44 -17.32
C PRO A 48 1.39 -7.27 -18.59
N TYR A 49 1.94 -8.49 -18.63
CA TYR A 49 1.81 -9.41 -19.75
C TYR A 49 0.36 -9.87 -19.96
N VAL A 50 -0.32 -10.33 -18.90
CA VAL A 50 -1.70 -10.81 -19.03
C VAL A 50 -2.65 -9.67 -19.41
N THR A 51 -2.40 -8.48 -18.86
CA THR A 51 -3.19 -7.27 -19.18
C THR A 51 -2.98 -6.84 -20.64
N LEU A 52 -1.74 -6.87 -21.12
CA LEU A 52 -1.42 -6.56 -22.53
C LEU A 52 -2.03 -7.59 -23.49
N ILE A 53 -1.93 -8.89 -23.18
CA ILE A 53 -2.56 -9.95 -23.98
C ILE A 53 -4.07 -9.70 -24.05
N GLN A 54 -4.73 -9.38 -22.93
CA GLN A 54 -6.15 -9.06 -22.93
C GLN A 54 -6.49 -7.84 -23.79
N ALA A 55 -5.69 -6.78 -23.72
CA ALA A 55 -5.89 -5.57 -24.54
C ALA A 55 -5.74 -5.88 -26.04
N VAL A 56 -4.73 -6.69 -26.42
CA VAL A 56 -4.51 -7.15 -27.80
C VAL A 56 -5.67 -8.02 -28.27
N LEU A 57 -6.13 -8.98 -27.46
CA LEU A 57 -7.28 -9.82 -27.78
C LEU A 57 -8.55 -8.98 -27.95
N SER A 58 -8.77 -7.98 -27.08
CA SER A 58 -9.89 -7.04 -27.20
C SER A 58 -9.79 -6.25 -28.51
N LEU A 59 -8.61 -5.72 -28.85
CA LEU A 59 -8.38 -5.03 -30.13
C LEU A 59 -8.62 -5.93 -31.34
N MET A 60 -8.10 -7.16 -31.32
CA MET A 60 -8.35 -8.15 -32.38
C MET A 60 -9.84 -8.45 -32.52
N TYR A 61 -10.57 -8.51 -31.41
CA TYR A 61 -12.03 -8.66 -31.43
C TYR A 61 -12.71 -7.50 -32.16
N PHE A 62 -12.35 -6.25 -31.85
CA PHE A 62 -12.90 -5.08 -32.54
C PHE A 62 -12.56 -5.08 -34.03
N VAL A 63 -11.31 -5.34 -34.38
CA VAL A 63 -10.85 -5.38 -35.78
C VAL A 63 -11.59 -6.47 -36.55
N GLN A 64 -11.78 -7.65 -35.97
CA GLN A 64 -12.50 -8.73 -36.62
C GLN A 64 -13.97 -8.39 -36.84
N ASN A 65 -14.69 -7.89 -35.81
CA ASN A 65 -16.10 -7.51 -35.94
C ASN A 65 -16.29 -6.34 -36.93
N PHE A 66 -15.34 -5.41 -36.93
CA PHE A 66 -15.33 -4.31 -37.88
C PHE A 66 -15.09 -4.80 -39.31
N ALA A 67 -14.10 -5.67 -39.50
CA ALA A 67 -13.80 -6.25 -40.79
C ALA A 67 -15.02 -7.02 -41.33
N GLN A 68 -15.74 -7.77 -40.48
CA GLN A 68 -16.97 -8.46 -40.88
C GLN A 68 -18.07 -7.52 -41.35
N SER A 69 -18.09 -6.29 -40.83
CA SER A 69 -19.07 -5.27 -41.22
C SER A 69 -18.63 -4.50 -42.47
N ALA A 70 -17.32 -4.31 -42.65
CA ALA A 70 -16.77 -3.48 -43.73
C ALA A 70 -16.42 -4.27 -45.00
N ILE A 71 -16.06 -5.54 -44.86
CA ILE A 71 -15.60 -6.39 -45.96
C ILE A 71 -16.70 -7.41 -46.27
N PRO A 72 -17.36 -7.31 -47.44
CA PRO A 72 -18.51 -8.16 -47.77
C PRO A 72 -18.15 -9.63 -47.99
N HIS A 73 -16.87 -9.99 -48.05
CA HIS A 73 -16.39 -11.35 -48.31
C HIS A 73 -15.27 -11.74 -47.33
N ILE A 74 -15.62 -11.99 -46.06
CA ILE A 74 -14.67 -12.59 -45.11
C ILE A 74 -14.81 -14.11 -45.11
N PRO A 75 -13.71 -14.87 -45.25
CA PRO A 75 -13.74 -16.32 -45.11
C PRO A 75 -14.32 -16.75 -43.76
N CYS A 76 -15.32 -17.64 -43.78
CA CYS A 76 -16.01 -18.05 -42.56
C CYS A 76 -15.13 -18.73 -41.53
N PHE A 77 -14.04 -19.38 -41.97
CA PHE A 77 -13.07 -19.95 -41.04
C PHE A 77 -12.40 -18.86 -40.19
N ILE A 78 -12.10 -17.67 -40.72
CA ILE A 78 -11.48 -16.58 -39.96
C ILE A 78 -12.41 -16.13 -38.85
N THR A 79 -13.71 -16.01 -39.14
CA THR A 79 -14.73 -15.64 -38.16
C THR A 79 -14.86 -16.68 -37.05
N VAL A 80 -14.96 -17.97 -37.40
CA VAL A 80 -15.07 -19.05 -36.40
C VAL A 80 -13.82 -19.15 -35.55
N TRP A 81 -12.63 -19.14 -36.16
CA TRP A 81 -11.36 -19.22 -35.45
C TRP A 81 -11.16 -18.00 -34.56
N GLY A 82 -11.31 -16.82 -35.12
CA GLY A 82 -11.15 -15.57 -34.42
C GLY A 82 -12.09 -15.50 -33.21
N ASN A 83 -13.39 -15.80 -33.38
CA ASN A 83 -14.32 -15.82 -32.25
C ASN A 83 -13.92 -16.86 -31.18
N ASN A 84 -13.61 -18.09 -31.56
CA ASN A 84 -13.26 -19.14 -30.58
C ASN A 84 -11.95 -18.82 -29.84
N PHE A 85 -10.89 -18.40 -30.54
CA PHE A 85 -9.61 -18.06 -29.93
C PHE A 85 -9.69 -16.79 -29.10
N ILE A 86 -10.22 -15.71 -29.68
CA ILE A 86 -10.20 -14.40 -29.02
C ILE A 86 -11.04 -14.43 -27.75
N THR A 87 -12.27 -14.93 -27.81
CA THR A 87 -13.16 -14.94 -26.64
C THR A 87 -12.64 -15.87 -25.53
N SER A 88 -12.22 -17.09 -25.87
CA SER A 88 -11.71 -18.06 -24.89
C SER A 88 -10.45 -17.56 -24.19
N LEU A 89 -9.48 -17.03 -24.94
CA LEU A 89 -8.25 -16.50 -24.36
C LEU A 89 -8.51 -15.23 -23.56
N TRP A 90 -9.46 -14.40 -23.99
CA TRP A 90 -9.87 -13.21 -23.25
C TRP A 90 -10.46 -13.57 -21.88
N TYR A 91 -11.36 -14.56 -21.83
CA TYR A 91 -11.90 -15.07 -20.55
C TYR A 91 -10.79 -15.63 -19.65
N MET A 92 -9.85 -16.40 -20.23
CA MET A 92 -8.70 -16.92 -19.49
C MET A 92 -7.81 -15.81 -18.92
N CYS A 93 -7.60 -14.71 -19.64
CA CYS A 93 -6.89 -13.55 -19.10
C CYS A 93 -7.59 -12.98 -17.85
N VAL A 94 -8.91 -12.87 -17.86
CA VAL A 94 -9.68 -12.40 -16.69
C VAL A 94 -9.54 -13.37 -15.51
N ILE A 95 -9.63 -14.69 -15.76
CA ILE A 95 -9.45 -15.73 -14.73
C ILE A 95 -8.04 -15.64 -14.13
N CYS A 96 -7.00 -15.61 -14.97
CA CYS A 96 -5.60 -15.55 -14.53
C CYS A 96 -5.33 -14.33 -13.65
N ARG A 97 -5.83 -13.13 -14.04
CA ARG A 97 -5.67 -11.91 -13.24
C ARG A 97 -6.35 -12.02 -11.88
N SER A 98 -7.56 -12.58 -11.85
CA SER A 98 -8.34 -12.78 -10.62
C SER A 98 -7.66 -13.76 -9.65
N LEU A 99 -7.15 -14.87 -10.17
CA LEU A 99 -6.44 -15.88 -9.37
C LEU A 99 -5.11 -15.36 -8.84
N ARG A 100 -4.37 -14.58 -9.65
CA ARG A 100 -3.13 -13.93 -9.22
C ARG A 100 -3.35 -13.00 -8.04
N LEU A 101 -4.37 -12.12 -8.10
CA LEU A 101 -4.70 -11.23 -7.00
C LEU A 101 -4.98 -12.00 -5.70
N LYS A 102 -5.79 -13.07 -5.80
CA LYS A 102 -6.10 -13.93 -4.66
C LYS A 102 -4.83 -14.52 -4.04
N GLN A 103 -3.93 -15.03 -4.88
CA GLN A 103 -2.68 -15.62 -4.42
C GLN A 103 -1.76 -14.58 -3.79
N GLU A 104 -1.65 -13.38 -4.35
CA GLU A 104 -0.87 -12.28 -3.77
C GLU A 104 -1.41 -11.88 -2.39
N ASN A 105 -2.73 -11.78 -2.23
CA ASN A 105 -3.36 -11.51 -0.94
C ASN A 105 -3.13 -12.63 0.08
N GLU A 106 -3.23 -13.90 -0.33
CA GLU A 106 -2.91 -15.04 0.54
C GLU A 106 -1.43 -15.07 0.93
N MET A 107 -0.53 -14.70 0.01
CA MET A 107 0.90 -14.59 0.30
C MET A 107 1.16 -13.48 1.32
N PHE A 108 0.52 -12.33 1.16
CA PHE A 108 0.62 -11.23 2.12
C PHE A 108 0.08 -11.62 3.50
N ALA A 109 -1.10 -12.27 3.55
CA ALA A 109 -1.69 -12.75 4.79
C ALA A 109 -0.79 -13.77 5.51
N ARG A 110 -0.21 -14.74 4.78
CA ARG A 110 0.74 -15.70 5.36
C ARG A 110 2.05 -15.04 5.79
N LYS A 111 2.52 -14.03 5.06
CA LYS A 111 3.71 -13.26 5.46
C LYS A 111 3.47 -12.58 6.80
N LEU A 112 2.31 -11.94 6.97
CA LEU A 112 1.91 -11.35 8.25
C LEU A 112 1.79 -12.40 9.35
N GLU A 113 1.21 -13.56 9.04
CA GLU A 113 1.11 -14.67 10.00
C GLU A 113 2.49 -15.18 10.44
N ILE A 114 3.42 -15.41 9.51
CA ILE A 114 4.78 -15.86 9.83
C ILE A 114 5.52 -14.79 10.64
N LEU A 115 5.42 -13.52 10.24
CA LEU A 115 6.04 -12.42 11.00
C LEU A 115 5.45 -12.33 12.42
N SER A 116 4.14 -12.56 12.58
CA SER A 116 3.51 -12.61 13.91
C SER A 116 3.95 -13.81 14.75
N ARG A 117 4.26 -14.96 14.13
CA ARG A 117 4.76 -16.17 14.81
C ARG A 117 6.25 -16.10 15.13
N CYS A 118 7.03 -15.40 14.32
CA CYS A 118 8.46 -15.17 14.54
C CYS A 118 8.73 -13.98 15.48
N GLY A 119 7.68 -13.29 15.94
CA GLY A 119 7.78 -12.41 17.10
C GLY A 119 8.26 -13.21 18.31
N PRO A 120 8.94 -12.58 19.29
CA PRO A 120 9.39 -13.20 20.52
C PRO A 120 8.36 -14.18 21.04
N GLU A 121 8.76 -15.44 21.24
CA GLU A 121 7.89 -16.53 21.65
C GLU A 121 7.38 -16.28 23.07
N PHE A 122 6.39 -15.40 23.20
CA PHE A 122 5.63 -15.28 24.43
C PHE A 122 4.59 -16.40 24.44
N SER A 123 4.64 -17.14 25.54
CA SER A 123 3.92 -18.37 25.88
C SER A 123 2.38 -18.19 25.99
N GLU A 124 1.75 -17.60 24.98
CA GLU A 124 0.33 -17.23 24.99
C GLU A 124 -0.37 -17.56 23.66
N LYS A 125 0.12 -18.60 22.96
CA LYS A 125 -0.41 -19.05 21.64
C LYS A 125 -1.91 -19.40 21.68
N THR A 126 -2.50 -19.64 22.85
CA THR A 126 -3.93 -19.96 23.00
C THR A 126 -4.82 -18.71 23.13
N GLN A 127 -4.31 -17.60 23.67
CA GLN A 127 -5.10 -16.41 23.97
C GLN A 127 -5.19 -15.47 22.76
N ALA A 128 -4.07 -15.26 22.06
CA ALA A 128 -4.00 -14.41 20.87
C ALA A 128 -4.87 -14.94 19.71
N GLN A 129 -4.95 -16.26 19.51
CA GLN A 129 -5.83 -16.84 18.49
C GLN A 129 -7.32 -16.69 18.83
N SER A 130 -7.70 -16.73 20.12
CA SER A 130 -9.10 -16.52 20.53
C SER A 130 -9.52 -15.06 20.34
N ILE A 131 -8.61 -14.12 20.61
CA ILE A 131 -8.84 -12.68 20.47
C ILE A 131 -8.92 -12.31 18.99
N TRP A 132 -8.04 -12.85 18.14
CA TRP A 132 -8.08 -12.57 16.70
C TRP A 132 -9.36 -13.10 16.03
N ARG A 133 -9.85 -14.28 16.44
CA ARG A 133 -11.16 -14.80 15.98
C ARG A 133 -12.33 -13.92 16.44
N LYS A 134 -12.30 -13.40 17.67
CA LYS A 134 -13.30 -12.44 18.17
C LYS A 134 -13.25 -11.11 17.42
N MET A 135 -12.06 -10.57 17.13
CA MET A 135 -11.92 -9.32 16.37
C MET A 135 -12.31 -9.46 14.90
N ALA A 136 -12.01 -10.59 14.26
CA ALA A 136 -12.44 -10.86 12.88
C ALA A 136 -13.97 -10.98 12.76
N GLY A 137 -14.64 -11.51 13.80
CA GLY A 137 -16.11 -11.54 13.90
C GLY A 137 -16.73 -10.15 14.10
N LEU A 138 -16.12 -9.31 14.94
CA LEU A 138 -16.62 -7.95 15.22
C LEU A 138 -16.45 -7.00 14.02
N ARG A 139 -15.32 -7.08 13.29
CA ARG A 139 -15.12 -6.29 12.07
C ARG A 139 -16.03 -6.67 10.90
N SER A 140 -16.46 -7.92 10.84
CA SER A 140 -17.47 -8.39 9.89
C SER A 140 -18.87 -7.82 10.20
N SER A 141 -19.14 -7.50 11.46
CA SER A 141 -20.41 -6.90 11.90
C SER A 141 -20.45 -5.39 11.68
N GLU A 142 -19.32 -4.69 11.77
CA GLU A 142 -19.23 -3.25 11.48
C GLU A 142 -19.33 -2.95 9.98
N ALA A 143 -18.71 -3.77 9.13
CA ALA A 143 -18.82 -3.62 7.67
C ALA A 143 -20.24 -3.87 7.10
N LEU A 144 -21.16 -4.42 7.89
CA LEU A 144 -22.57 -4.57 7.53
C LEU A 144 -23.46 -3.44 8.08
N ARG A 145 -22.92 -2.58 8.96
CA ARG A 145 -23.68 -1.53 9.65
C ARG A 145 -23.54 -0.15 9.00
N ASP A 146 -22.50 0.06 8.19
CA ASP A 146 -22.24 1.34 7.49
C ASP A 146 -23.14 1.61 6.27
N ASP A 147 -24.05 0.70 5.89
CA ASP A 147 -24.94 0.85 4.73
C ASP A 147 -26.42 1.11 5.08
N GLN A 148 -26.75 1.36 6.36
CA GLN A 148 -28.10 1.80 6.75
C GLN A 148 -28.08 3.11 7.52
N LEU A 149 -28.15 4.22 6.78
CA LEU A 149 -28.63 5.51 7.26
C LEU A 149 -30.16 5.44 7.48
N PRO A 150 -30.69 5.60 8.70
CA PRO A 150 -32.13 5.77 8.88
C PRO A 150 -32.49 7.25 8.70
N LYS A 151 -33.44 7.50 7.79
CA LYS A 151 -34.21 8.74 7.79
C LYS A 151 -35.05 8.82 9.07
N SER A 152 -35.03 9.99 9.68
CA SER A 152 -35.85 10.39 10.82
C SER A 152 -37.34 10.22 10.56
N ASN A 153 -38.09 9.70 11.54
CA ASN A 153 -39.23 10.40 12.17
C ASN A 153 -39.88 9.62 13.33
N SER A 154 -39.98 10.34 14.46
CA SER A 154 -41.16 10.62 15.28
C SER A 154 -41.96 9.53 16.04
N TYR A 155 -42.10 9.80 17.35
CA TYR A 155 -43.16 9.49 18.32
C TYR A 155 -43.58 8.03 18.57
N ALA A 156 -43.31 7.56 19.79
CA ALA A 156 -44.29 6.84 20.61
C ALA A 156 -43.89 6.88 22.10
N GLU A 157 -44.92 6.82 22.93
CA GLU A 157 -45.03 7.25 24.31
C GLU A 157 -45.25 6.05 25.26
N SER A 158 -44.71 6.14 26.47
CA SER A 158 -45.07 5.42 27.71
C SER A 158 -44.94 3.88 27.79
N LYS A 159 -44.26 3.38 28.85
CA LYS A 159 -44.91 2.98 30.11
C LYS A 159 -43.90 2.48 31.14
N SER A 160 -44.18 2.83 32.38
CA SER A 160 -43.48 2.44 33.61
C SER A 160 -43.65 0.95 33.94
N ALA A 161 -42.64 0.35 34.54
CA ALA A 161 -42.84 -0.74 35.49
C ALA A 161 -41.75 -0.72 36.58
N THR A 162 -42.23 -0.58 37.81
CA THR A 162 -41.58 -0.76 39.11
C THR A 162 -41.00 -2.16 39.31
N GLY A 163 -39.84 -2.25 39.97
CA GLY A 163 -39.28 -3.51 40.45
C GLY A 163 -38.18 -3.29 41.50
N THR A 164 -38.47 -3.69 42.73
CA THR A 164 -37.76 -3.43 43.98
C THR A 164 -36.85 -4.61 44.38
N GLN A 165 -35.90 -4.35 45.31
CA GLN A 165 -35.09 -5.29 46.13
C GLN A 165 -33.94 -6.01 45.40
N GLY A 166 -32.73 -6.20 45.92
CA GLY A 166 -32.13 -6.29 47.27
C GLY A 166 -31.03 -7.35 47.11
N TYR A 167 -29.76 -7.17 47.50
CA TYR A 167 -29.22 -7.46 48.83
C TYR A 167 -27.72 -7.12 48.82
N ALA A 168 -27.25 -6.66 49.97
CA ALA A 168 -25.85 -6.51 50.33
C ALA A 168 -25.24 -7.87 50.68
N GLU A 169 -23.95 -8.06 50.37
CA GLU A 169 -23.05 -8.88 51.20
C GLU A 169 -21.57 -8.60 50.88
N GLN A 170 -20.86 -8.21 51.92
CA GLN A 170 -19.40 -8.14 52.12
C GLN A 170 -19.19 -8.62 53.58
N PRO A 171 -17.98 -8.94 54.07
CA PRO A 171 -16.78 -9.48 53.44
C PRO A 171 -16.30 -10.75 54.19
N ALA A 172 -15.34 -11.50 53.64
CA ALA A 172 -14.53 -12.41 54.46
C ALA A 172 -13.08 -12.45 53.99
N ALA A 173 -12.20 -12.08 54.92
CA ALA A 173 -10.76 -12.22 54.85
C ALA A 173 -10.35 -13.70 54.88
N LEU A 174 -9.26 -14.05 54.20
CA LEU A 174 -8.40 -15.14 54.63
C LEU A 174 -6.94 -14.89 54.23
N ASP A 175 -6.09 -15.20 55.19
CA ASP A 175 -4.68 -14.91 55.30
C ASP A 175 -3.74 -15.78 54.43
N ASN A 176 -2.47 -15.34 54.42
CA ASN A 176 -1.24 -16.13 54.35
C ASN A 176 -0.87 -16.82 53.03
N VAL A 177 -0.05 -16.12 52.23
CA VAL A 177 0.81 -16.72 51.19
C VAL A 177 2.27 -16.32 51.47
N PRO A 178 3.21 -17.30 51.55
CA PRO A 178 4.63 -17.04 51.87
C PRO A 178 5.37 -16.35 50.71
N PRO A 179 6.49 -15.66 50.99
CA PRO A 179 7.21 -14.88 49.98
C PRO A 179 7.89 -15.81 48.96
N PRO A 180 7.77 -15.54 47.64
CA PRO A 180 8.53 -16.27 46.65
C PRO A 180 10.00 -15.82 46.64
N PRO A 181 10.96 -16.74 46.50
CA PRO A 181 12.37 -16.42 46.42
C PRO A 181 12.71 -15.67 45.11
N SER A 182 13.59 -14.67 45.22
CA SER A 182 14.36 -14.09 44.11
C SER A 182 15.84 -14.14 44.50
N PRO A 183 16.83 -14.21 43.57
CA PRO A 183 16.75 -14.09 42.12
C PRO A 183 17.44 -15.27 41.37
N LEU A 184 16.73 -15.88 40.42
CA LEU A 184 17.38 -16.63 39.33
C LEU A 184 17.77 -15.62 38.25
N TYR A 185 18.95 -15.03 38.42
CA TYR A 185 19.62 -14.15 37.46
C TYR A 185 20.74 -14.95 36.82
N ASN A 186 20.43 -15.80 35.83
CA ASN A 186 21.43 -16.43 34.93
C ASN A 186 20.77 -17.24 33.80
N ASP A 187 19.77 -16.67 33.11
CA ASP A 187 19.28 -17.29 31.86
C ASP A 187 18.78 -16.24 30.86
N PHE A 188 19.63 -15.25 30.57
CA PHE A 188 19.32 -14.14 29.66
C PHE A 188 20.29 -14.07 28.48
N THR A 189 20.48 -15.22 27.81
CA THR A 189 21.07 -15.32 26.46
C THR A 189 20.02 -15.26 25.35
N LEU A 190 18.77 -14.93 25.67
CA LEU A 190 17.68 -14.77 24.70
C LEU A 190 17.67 -13.31 24.20
N PHE A 191 17.80 -13.11 22.88
CA PHE A 191 17.89 -11.82 22.16
C PHE A 191 19.28 -11.23 21.94
N SER A 192 20.24 -12.06 21.51
CA SER A 192 20.92 -11.64 20.27
C SER A 192 19.88 -11.74 19.17
N VAL A 193 19.77 -10.75 18.27
CA VAL A 193 19.28 -11.09 16.94
C VAL A 193 20.34 -12.00 16.38
N THR A 194 20.10 -13.28 16.63
CA THR A 194 20.90 -14.35 16.08
C THR A 194 20.86 -14.13 14.57
N LYS A 195 22.01 -14.34 13.94
CA LYS A 195 22.14 -14.55 12.48
C LYS A 195 20.97 -15.36 11.90
N GLU A 196 20.36 -16.22 12.73
CA GLU A 196 19.14 -16.98 12.48
C GLU A 196 17.90 -16.14 12.13
N ASN A 197 17.60 -15.02 12.79
CA ASN A 197 16.43 -14.20 12.46
C ASN A 197 16.57 -13.47 11.12
N ALA A 198 17.79 -12.99 10.81
CA ALA A 198 18.12 -12.44 9.50
C ALA A 198 18.04 -13.54 8.41
N HIS A 199 18.54 -14.74 8.72
CA HIS A 199 18.43 -15.90 7.84
C HIS A 199 16.96 -16.26 7.56
N ARG A 200 16.11 -16.30 8.59
CA ARG A 200 14.66 -16.54 8.43
C ARG A 200 13.97 -15.48 7.58
N GLN A 201 14.32 -14.20 7.70
CA GLN A 201 13.76 -13.17 6.81
C GLN A 201 14.21 -13.37 5.34
N ILE A 202 15.47 -13.75 5.13
CA ILE A 202 15.99 -14.07 3.79
C ILE A 202 15.26 -15.29 3.22
N GLU A 203 15.06 -16.34 4.01
CA GLU A 203 14.31 -17.55 3.62
C GLU A 203 12.85 -17.23 3.27
N VAL A 204 12.17 -16.38 4.06
CA VAL A 204 10.80 -15.95 3.76
C VAL A 204 10.74 -15.19 2.44
N ASN A 205 11.67 -14.26 2.21
CA ASN A 205 11.73 -13.52 0.94
C ASN A 205 12.04 -14.43 -0.25
N TRP A 206 12.97 -15.38 -0.08
CA TRP A 206 13.28 -16.39 -1.09
C TRP A 206 12.07 -17.27 -1.40
N TYR A 207 11.36 -17.77 -0.37
CA TYR A 207 10.15 -18.58 -0.52
C TYR A 207 9.04 -17.82 -1.26
N LEU A 208 8.83 -16.54 -0.94
CA LEU A 208 7.84 -15.71 -1.62
C LEU A 208 8.20 -15.49 -3.10
N ARG A 209 9.48 -15.27 -3.42
CA ARG A 209 9.94 -15.13 -4.81
C ARG A 209 9.77 -16.42 -5.59
N GLN A 210 10.14 -17.56 -5.00
CA GLN A 210 9.99 -18.86 -5.62
C GLN A 210 8.52 -19.20 -5.87
N ARG A 211 7.64 -18.85 -4.93
CA ARG A 211 6.20 -19.05 -5.05
C ARG A 211 5.59 -18.17 -6.15
N ALA A 212 6.02 -16.91 -6.28
CA ALA A 212 5.60 -16.04 -7.38
C ALA A 212 5.99 -16.62 -8.75
N ALA A 213 7.22 -17.13 -8.88
CA ALA A 213 7.66 -17.80 -10.10
C ALA A 213 6.86 -19.08 -10.40
N ALA A 214 6.57 -19.90 -9.38
CA ALA A 214 5.74 -21.09 -9.53
C ALA A 214 4.30 -20.74 -9.95
N ILE A 215 3.77 -19.63 -9.46
CA ILE A 215 2.46 -19.09 -9.87
C ILE A 215 2.47 -18.68 -11.34
N ASP A 216 3.48 -17.93 -11.77
CA ASP A 216 3.60 -17.51 -13.18
C ASP A 216 3.75 -18.73 -14.11
N GLN A 217 4.53 -19.74 -13.73
CA GLN A 217 4.63 -21.00 -14.46
C GLN A 217 3.31 -21.77 -14.51
N TRP A 218 2.60 -21.85 -13.38
CA TRP A 218 1.29 -22.48 -13.32
C TRP A 218 0.29 -21.76 -14.24
N MET A 219 0.26 -20.43 -14.22
CA MET A 219 -0.59 -19.63 -15.11
C MET A 219 -0.23 -19.86 -16.57
N ALA A 220 1.06 -19.80 -16.93
CA ALA A 220 1.52 -20.04 -18.30
C ALA A 220 1.13 -21.44 -18.80
N ARG A 221 1.28 -22.48 -17.96
CA ARG A 221 0.88 -23.85 -18.29
C ARG A 221 -0.62 -23.97 -18.54
N ASN A 222 -1.46 -23.42 -17.67
CA ASN A 222 -2.92 -23.48 -17.84
C ASN A 222 -3.39 -22.66 -19.06
N PHE A 223 -2.77 -21.50 -19.29
CA PHE A 223 -3.03 -20.71 -20.49
C PHE A 223 -2.67 -21.49 -21.75
N GLY A 224 -1.49 -22.13 -21.79
CA GLY A 224 -1.08 -23.01 -22.90
C GLY A 224 -2.01 -24.20 -23.11
N LEU A 225 -2.48 -24.85 -22.04
CA LEU A 225 -3.48 -25.92 -22.13
C LEU A 225 -4.81 -25.41 -22.69
N SER A 226 -5.24 -24.21 -22.30
CA SER A 226 -6.45 -23.59 -22.87
C SER A 226 -6.28 -23.27 -24.35
N VAL A 227 -5.14 -22.73 -24.78
CA VAL A 227 -4.83 -22.48 -26.19
C VAL A 227 -4.88 -23.78 -26.98
N ALA A 228 -4.24 -24.84 -26.47
CA ALA A 228 -4.24 -26.16 -27.11
C ALA A 228 -5.65 -26.75 -27.20
N PHE A 229 -6.46 -26.63 -26.14
CA PHE A 229 -7.84 -27.08 -26.16
C PHE A 229 -8.67 -26.36 -27.22
N VAL A 230 -8.62 -25.03 -27.27
CA VAL A 230 -9.35 -24.23 -28.27
C VAL A 230 -8.88 -24.59 -29.67
N PHE A 231 -7.57 -24.78 -29.87
CA PHE A 231 -7.01 -25.24 -31.14
C PHE A 231 -7.60 -26.59 -31.57
N VAL A 232 -7.60 -27.59 -30.69
CA VAL A 232 -8.18 -28.93 -30.98
C VAL A 232 -9.67 -28.82 -31.33
N VAL A 233 -10.45 -28.03 -30.58
CA VAL A 233 -11.87 -27.82 -30.88
C VAL A 233 -12.07 -27.16 -32.24
N THR A 234 -11.29 -26.12 -32.57
CA THR A 234 -11.36 -25.48 -33.88
C THR A 234 -10.91 -26.42 -35.01
N MET A 235 -9.92 -27.29 -34.78
CA MET A 235 -9.52 -28.33 -35.73
C MET A 235 -10.64 -29.33 -35.99
N ILE A 236 -11.35 -29.76 -34.95
CA ILE A 236 -12.51 -30.64 -35.10
C ILE A 236 -13.56 -29.95 -35.99
N ILE A 237 -13.89 -28.68 -35.71
CA ILE A 237 -14.83 -27.89 -36.52
C ILE A 237 -14.38 -27.83 -38.00
N GLN A 238 -13.08 -27.60 -38.25
CA GLN A 238 -12.52 -27.61 -39.60
C GLN A 238 -12.75 -28.96 -40.28
N VAL A 239 -12.52 -30.08 -39.59
CA VAL A 239 -12.69 -31.41 -40.19
C VAL A 239 -14.16 -31.74 -40.41
N THR A 240 -15.07 -31.33 -39.54
CA THR A 240 -16.49 -31.75 -39.60
C THR A 240 -17.34 -30.90 -40.54
N THR A 241 -17.04 -29.60 -40.67
CA THR A 241 -17.97 -28.66 -41.32
C THR A 241 -17.54 -28.27 -42.73
N LYS A 242 -18.39 -28.50 -43.74
CA LYS A 242 -18.07 -28.16 -45.14
C LYS A 242 -17.97 -26.65 -45.41
N THR A 243 -18.78 -25.84 -44.74
CA THR A 243 -18.85 -24.37 -44.93
C THR A 243 -17.72 -23.60 -44.26
N HIS A 244 -17.00 -24.22 -43.32
CA HIS A 244 -16.00 -23.55 -42.50
C HIS A 244 -14.59 -24.10 -42.71
N ARG A 245 -14.39 -25.01 -43.67
CA ARG A 245 -13.09 -25.61 -44.02
C ARG A 245 -12.17 -24.60 -44.70
N ILE A 246 -10.88 -24.65 -44.33
CA ILE A 246 -9.80 -23.94 -45.04
C ILE A 246 -9.51 -24.59 -46.40
N TRP A 247 -9.65 -25.91 -46.52
CA TRP A 247 -9.34 -26.69 -47.73
C TRP A 247 -10.36 -27.83 -47.92
N PRO A 248 -10.79 -28.18 -49.16
CA PRO A 248 -10.31 -27.73 -50.47
C PRO A 248 -10.93 -26.43 -51.02
N THR A 249 -12.08 -26.01 -50.48
CA THR A 249 -12.79 -24.81 -50.97
C THR A 249 -13.08 -23.86 -49.81
N ILE A 250 -12.54 -22.63 -49.90
CA ILE A 250 -12.83 -21.56 -48.96
C ILE A 250 -14.21 -21.01 -49.30
N ALA A 251 -15.16 -21.07 -48.36
CA ALA A 251 -16.46 -20.45 -48.52
C ALA A 251 -16.33 -18.91 -48.34
N TRP A 252 -16.52 -18.19 -49.44
CA TRP A 252 -16.62 -16.73 -49.48
C TRP A 252 -18.09 -16.36 -49.55
N THR A 253 -18.79 -16.37 -48.41
CA THR A 253 -20.20 -15.98 -48.35
C THR A 253 -20.35 -14.60 -47.71
N HIS A 254 -21.33 -13.83 -48.17
CA HIS A 254 -21.67 -12.53 -47.58
C HIS A 254 -22.11 -12.65 -46.11
N THR A 255 -22.71 -13.79 -45.76
CA THR A 255 -23.07 -14.15 -44.39
C THR A 255 -22.52 -15.53 -44.10
N CYS A 256 -21.76 -15.65 -43.02
CA CYS A 256 -21.33 -16.95 -42.53
C CYS A 256 -22.48 -17.54 -41.72
N PRO A 257 -23.09 -18.65 -42.17
CA PRO A 257 -24.21 -19.22 -41.45
C PRO A 257 -23.75 -19.60 -40.04
N MET A 258 -24.37 -18.99 -39.05
CA MET A 258 -24.11 -19.30 -37.65
C MET A 258 -24.67 -20.68 -37.36
N GLY A 259 -23.79 -21.66 -37.22
CA GLY A 259 -24.16 -23.02 -36.84
C GLY A 259 -23.57 -23.43 -35.49
N TRP A 260 -23.52 -24.74 -35.27
CA TRP A 260 -22.96 -25.34 -34.05
C TRP A 260 -21.45 -25.06 -33.88
N GLU A 261 -20.78 -24.57 -34.93
CA GLU A 261 -19.37 -24.18 -34.95
C GLU A 261 -19.04 -23.04 -33.96
N PHE A 262 -20.03 -22.23 -33.62
CA PHE A 262 -19.89 -21.16 -32.62
C PHE A 262 -20.24 -21.62 -31.20
N LEU A 263 -20.89 -22.78 -31.06
CA LEU A 263 -21.33 -23.31 -29.77
C LEU A 263 -20.20 -23.43 -28.74
N PRO A 264 -18.95 -23.82 -29.09
CA PRO A 264 -17.87 -23.87 -28.10
C PRO A 264 -17.56 -22.50 -27.49
N ALA A 265 -17.41 -21.45 -28.30
CA ALA A 265 -17.19 -20.08 -27.81
C ALA A 265 -18.31 -19.62 -26.87
N TRP A 266 -19.58 -19.87 -27.25
CA TRP A 266 -20.73 -19.54 -26.42
C TRP A 266 -20.78 -20.35 -25.12
N THR A 267 -20.50 -21.65 -25.20
CA THR A 267 -20.45 -22.53 -24.03
C THR A 267 -19.37 -22.06 -23.06
N PHE A 268 -18.20 -21.64 -23.56
CA PHE A 268 -17.17 -21.02 -22.74
C PHE A 268 -17.66 -19.74 -22.08
N GLY A 269 -18.32 -18.85 -22.81
CA GLY A 269 -18.91 -17.62 -22.26
C GLY A 269 -19.93 -17.91 -21.15
N VAL A 270 -20.84 -18.86 -21.37
CA VAL A 270 -21.85 -19.26 -20.39
C VAL A 270 -21.19 -19.85 -19.14
N VAL A 271 -20.27 -20.80 -19.28
CA VAL A 271 -19.54 -21.37 -18.14
C VAL A 271 -18.75 -20.30 -17.40
N PHE A 272 -18.11 -19.37 -18.12
CA PHE A 272 -17.36 -18.28 -17.53
C PHE A 272 -18.26 -17.38 -16.67
N PHE A 273 -19.36 -16.86 -17.23
CA PHE A 273 -20.23 -15.92 -16.53
C PHE A 273 -21.08 -16.55 -15.42
N PHE A 274 -21.56 -17.78 -15.60
CA PHE A 274 -22.49 -18.41 -14.66
C PHE A 274 -21.83 -19.32 -13.63
N VAL A 275 -20.61 -19.81 -13.89
CA VAL A 275 -19.90 -20.70 -12.96
C VAL A 275 -18.63 -20.03 -12.44
N VAL A 276 -17.74 -19.61 -13.34
CA VAL A 276 -16.41 -19.13 -12.93
C VAL A 276 -16.49 -17.78 -12.23
N CYS A 277 -17.20 -16.81 -12.79
CA CYS A 277 -17.36 -15.48 -12.25
C CYS A 277 -17.97 -15.46 -10.83
N PRO A 278 -19.08 -16.17 -10.53
CA PRO A 278 -19.60 -16.26 -9.17
C PRO A 278 -18.60 -16.87 -8.17
N ILE A 279 -17.87 -17.92 -8.58
CA ILE A 279 -16.82 -18.53 -7.74
C ILE A 279 -15.70 -17.52 -7.46
N LEU A 280 -15.27 -16.76 -8.48
CA LEU A 280 -14.25 -15.72 -8.34
C LEU A 280 -14.73 -14.60 -7.42
N LEU A 281 -15.94 -14.07 -7.60
CA LEU A 281 -16.52 -13.04 -6.74
C LEU A 281 -16.63 -13.51 -5.29
N TRP A 282 -17.12 -14.73 -5.07
CA TRP A 282 -17.22 -15.31 -3.72
C TRP A 282 -15.83 -15.43 -3.07
N LYS A 283 -14.83 -15.92 -3.82
CA LYS A 283 -13.45 -16.04 -3.32
C LYS A 283 -12.75 -14.70 -3.08
N LEU A 284 -13.12 -13.65 -3.83
CA LEU A 284 -12.49 -12.34 -3.73
C LEU A 284 -13.16 -11.44 -2.68
N ARG A 285 -14.40 -11.69 -2.28
CA ARG A 285 -15.18 -10.86 -1.33
C ARG A 285 -14.45 -10.53 -0.03
N ALA A 286 -13.66 -11.44 0.52
CA ALA A 286 -12.97 -11.25 1.79
C ALA A 286 -11.65 -10.46 1.69
N THR A 287 -11.17 -10.21 0.48
CA THR A 287 -9.88 -9.53 0.27
C THR A 287 -10.09 -8.01 0.23
N LYS A 288 -9.19 -7.22 0.83
CA LYS A 288 -9.17 -5.77 0.58
C LYS A 288 -8.33 -5.53 -0.67
N ASP A 289 -8.91 -4.92 -1.69
CA ASP A 289 -8.23 -4.73 -2.97
C ASP A 289 -7.78 -3.28 -3.17
N PRO A 290 -6.49 -2.98 -2.90
CA PRO A 290 -5.93 -1.67 -3.22
C PRO A 290 -5.78 -1.41 -4.74
N HIS A 291 -5.86 -2.46 -5.57
CA HIS A 291 -5.48 -2.45 -6.99
C HIS A 291 -6.66 -2.45 -7.97
N LEU A 292 -7.90 -2.33 -7.50
CA LEU A 292 -9.12 -2.27 -8.33
C LEU A 292 -9.32 -3.50 -9.25
N VAL A 293 -8.70 -4.65 -8.94
CA VAL A 293 -8.92 -5.91 -9.67
C VAL A 293 -10.28 -6.53 -9.30
N GLN A 294 -10.75 -6.38 -8.07
CA GLN A 294 -12.11 -6.75 -7.67
C GLN A 294 -13.15 -5.92 -8.42
N VAL A 295 -12.91 -4.62 -8.55
CA VAL A 295 -13.77 -3.73 -9.34
C VAL A 295 -13.81 -4.19 -10.80
N ASP A 296 -12.69 -4.64 -11.35
CA ASP A 296 -12.64 -5.20 -12.69
C ASP A 296 -13.48 -6.48 -12.85
N VAL A 297 -13.33 -7.46 -11.95
CA VAL A 297 -14.17 -8.68 -11.96
C VAL A 297 -15.64 -8.35 -11.76
N TYR A 298 -15.95 -7.42 -10.85
CA TYR A 298 -17.31 -6.98 -10.58
C TYR A 298 -17.94 -6.30 -11.81
N LEU A 299 -17.22 -5.38 -12.45
CA LEU A 299 -17.66 -4.74 -13.69
C LEU A 299 -17.84 -5.76 -14.81
N CYS A 300 -16.90 -6.72 -14.95
CA CYS A 300 -17.04 -7.80 -15.91
C CYS A 300 -18.33 -8.61 -15.69
N VAL A 301 -18.73 -8.87 -14.44
CA VAL A 301 -19.97 -9.62 -14.16
C VAL A 301 -21.21 -8.74 -14.35
N VAL A 302 -21.25 -7.57 -13.71
CA VAL A 302 -22.41 -6.68 -13.71
C VAL A 302 -22.74 -6.17 -15.11
N VAL A 303 -21.73 -5.89 -15.92
CA VAL A 303 -21.92 -5.40 -17.29
C VAL A 303 -21.88 -6.55 -18.28
N GLY A 304 -20.92 -7.47 -18.14
CA GLY A 304 -20.71 -8.55 -19.11
C GLY A 304 -21.83 -9.58 -19.14
N LEU A 305 -22.43 -9.93 -17.99
CA LEU A 305 -23.50 -10.93 -17.95
C LEU A 305 -24.78 -10.44 -18.65
N PRO A 306 -25.34 -9.25 -18.35
CA PRO A 306 -26.52 -8.75 -19.06
C PRO A 306 -26.29 -8.61 -20.56
N PHE A 307 -25.15 -8.07 -20.98
CA PHE A 307 -24.86 -7.91 -22.41
C PHE A 307 -24.63 -9.26 -23.11
N SER A 308 -24.01 -10.23 -22.44
CA SER A 308 -23.84 -11.57 -23.01
C SER A 308 -25.16 -12.30 -23.16
N VAL A 309 -26.08 -12.16 -22.19
CA VAL A 309 -27.45 -12.68 -22.28
C VAL A 309 -28.21 -12.01 -23.41
N LEU A 310 -28.15 -10.69 -23.54
CA LEU A 310 -28.77 -9.96 -24.66
C LEU A 310 -28.20 -10.38 -26.02
N GLY A 311 -26.88 -10.58 -26.11
CA GLY A 311 -26.22 -11.11 -27.30
C GLY A 311 -26.71 -12.50 -27.67
N LEU A 312 -26.87 -13.39 -26.68
CA LEU A 312 -27.41 -14.74 -26.88
C LEU A 312 -28.89 -14.69 -27.29
N VAL A 313 -29.71 -13.87 -26.65
CA VAL A 313 -31.12 -13.69 -27.00
C VAL A 313 -31.26 -13.15 -28.43
N TRP A 314 -30.46 -12.15 -28.79
CA TRP A 314 -30.42 -11.62 -30.15
C TRP A 314 -30.08 -12.73 -31.14
N TRP A 315 -29.04 -13.50 -30.84
CA TRP A 315 -28.57 -14.56 -31.71
C TRP A 315 -29.59 -15.70 -31.89
N VAL A 316 -30.21 -16.17 -30.80
CA VAL A 316 -31.15 -17.31 -30.87
C VAL A 316 -32.50 -16.91 -31.47
N PHE A 317 -33.02 -15.74 -31.11
CA PHE A 317 -34.43 -15.40 -31.38
C PHE A 317 -34.64 -14.34 -32.47
N ILE A 318 -33.66 -13.46 -32.69
CA ILE A 318 -33.81 -12.29 -33.57
C ILE A 318 -33.06 -12.51 -34.89
N ASP A 319 -31.79 -12.95 -34.83
CA ASP A 319 -30.93 -13.17 -36.00
C ASP A 319 -31.57 -14.05 -37.09
N PRO A 320 -32.23 -15.19 -36.77
CA PRO A 320 -32.88 -16.01 -37.80
C PRO A 320 -34.03 -15.31 -38.54
N LYS A 321 -34.64 -14.29 -37.93
CA LYS A 321 -35.73 -13.50 -38.52
C LYS A 321 -35.22 -12.32 -39.32
N PHE A 322 -34.02 -11.84 -39.03
CA PHE A 322 -33.43 -10.65 -39.63
C PHE A 322 -31.96 -10.89 -40.04
N PRO A 323 -31.67 -11.86 -40.92
CA PRO A 323 -30.29 -12.27 -41.25
C PRO A 323 -29.45 -11.18 -41.95
N ASN A 324 -30.13 -10.16 -42.51
CA ASN A 324 -29.49 -9.02 -43.18
C ASN A 324 -29.47 -7.76 -42.30
N ALA A 325 -30.17 -7.78 -41.15
CA ALA A 325 -30.00 -6.72 -40.18
C ALA A 325 -28.65 -6.99 -39.51
N PHE A 326 -27.71 -6.08 -39.73
CA PHE A 326 -26.50 -5.85 -38.96
C PHE A 326 -26.40 -6.71 -37.67
N SER A 327 -25.29 -7.45 -37.49
CA SER A 327 -25.07 -8.36 -36.36
C SER A 327 -25.06 -7.62 -35.00
N ALA A 328 -26.21 -7.19 -34.52
CA ALA A 328 -26.34 -6.46 -33.27
C ALA A 328 -25.99 -7.36 -32.07
N GLY A 329 -26.04 -8.69 -32.25
CA GLY A 329 -25.46 -9.67 -31.33
C GLY A 329 -24.00 -9.38 -31.00
N ASN A 330 -23.19 -9.05 -32.01
CA ASN A 330 -21.78 -8.70 -31.81
C ASN A 330 -21.59 -7.35 -31.10
N VAL A 331 -22.52 -6.40 -31.25
CA VAL A 331 -22.44 -5.12 -30.53
C VAL A 331 -22.52 -5.34 -29.02
N PHE A 332 -23.38 -6.25 -28.55
CA PHE A 332 -23.44 -6.55 -27.12
C PHE A 332 -22.12 -7.13 -26.60
N LEU A 333 -21.48 -8.03 -27.34
CA LEU A 333 -20.17 -8.55 -26.99
C LEU A 333 -19.06 -7.50 -27.11
N MET A 334 -19.15 -6.56 -28.05
CA MET A 334 -18.27 -5.39 -28.12
C MET A 334 -18.38 -4.54 -26.86
N MET A 335 -19.58 -4.33 -26.30
CA MET A 335 -19.75 -3.61 -25.04
C MET A 335 -19.06 -4.33 -23.86
N VAL A 336 -19.06 -5.67 -23.85
CA VAL A 336 -18.29 -6.46 -22.87
C VAL A 336 -16.78 -6.23 -23.05
N ALA A 337 -16.28 -6.27 -24.29
CA ALA A 337 -14.87 -6.03 -24.59
C ALA A 337 -14.44 -4.59 -24.24
N ILE A 338 -15.27 -3.57 -24.52
CA ILE A 338 -15.02 -2.17 -24.14
C ILE A 338 -14.93 -2.08 -22.62
N THR A 339 -15.88 -2.69 -21.90
CA THR A 339 -15.89 -2.67 -20.43
C THR A 339 -14.62 -3.29 -19.87
N GLY A 340 -14.21 -4.45 -20.40
CA GLY A 340 -12.98 -5.11 -19.98
C GLY A 340 -11.73 -4.29 -20.29
N HIS A 341 -11.68 -3.57 -21.41
CA HIS A 341 -10.57 -2.66 -21.71
C HIS A 341 -10.54 -1.45 -20.77
N VAL A 342 -11.71 -0.85 -20.51
CA VAL A 342 -11.86 0.27 -19.57
C VAL A 342 -11.41 -0.12 -18.16
N SER A 343 -11.85 -1.27 -17.65
CA SER A 343 -11.52 -1.73 -16.30
C SER A 343 -10.06 -2.22 -16.17
N SER A 344 -9.51 -2.83 -17.21
CA SER A 344 -8.15 -3.41 -17.17
C SER A 344 -7.04 -2.41 -17.49
N ILE A 345 -7.27 -1.46 -18.39
CA ILE A 345 -6.29 -0.49 -18.89
C ILE A 345 -6.61 0.93 -18.45
N VAL A 346 -7.82 1.42 -18.75
CA VAL A 346 -8.15 2.85 -18.60
C VAL A 346 -8.26 3.27 -17.13
N MET A 347 -8.95 2.49 -16.29
CA MET A 347 -9.09 2.81 -14.86
C MET A 347 -7.76 2.85 -14.10
N PRO A 348 -6.85 1.86 -14.24
CA PRO A 348 -5.51 1.94 -13.63
C PRO A 348 -4.67 3.08 -14.18
N LEU A 349 -4.75 3.34 -15.49
CA LEU A 349 -4.05 4.47 -16.11
C LEU A 349 -4.54 5.79 -15.54
N TRP A 350 -5.86 5.97 -15.44
CA TRP A 350 -6.48 7.14 -14.82
C TRP A 350 -6.05 7.30 -13.37
N LYS A 351 -6.09 6.23 -12.58
CA LYS A 351 -5.62 6.24 -11.18
C LYS A 351 -4.14 6.62 -11.09
N ALA A 352 -3.29 6.06 -11.94
CA ALA A 352 -1.86 6.42 -11.97
C ALA A 352 -1.64 7.90 -12.31
N VAL A 353 -2.38 8.45 -13.28
CA VAL A 353 -2.31 9.87 -13.67
C VAL A 353 -2.85 10.77 -12.56
N MET A 354 -3.96 10.38 -11.93
CA MET A 354 -4.55 11.08 -10.78
C MET A 354 -3.60 11.11 -9.58
N ASP A 355 -2.97 9.98 -9.27
CA ASP A 355 -2.02 9.86 -8.17
C ASP A 355 -0.77 10.72 -8.46
N GLU A 356 -0.25 10.71 -9.69
CA GLU A 356 0.85 11.58 -10.10
C GLU A 356 0.47 13.06 -10.03
N LYS A 357 -0.73 13.43 -10.49
CA LYS A 357 -1.24 14.81 -10.39
C LYS A 357 -1.42 15.23 -8.93
N ARG A 358 -1.89 14.31 -8.07
CA ARG A 358 -2.05 14.55 -6.63
C ARG A 358 -0.68 14.72 -5.96
N LYS A 359 0.33 13.92 -6.35
CA LYS A 359 1.73 14.09 -5.89
C LYS A 359 2.31 15.44 -6.29
N ARG A 360 2.20 15.82 -7.57
CA ARG A 360 2.67 17.13 -8.07
C ARG A 360 2.01 18.32 -7.39
N ARG A 361 0.74 18.18 -6.97
CA ARG A 361 0.01 19.22 -6.24
C ARG A 361 0.41 19.34 -4.77
N ARG A 362 1.03 18.32 -4.18
CA ARG A 362 1.51 18.38 -2.80
C ARG A 362 2.79 19.24 -2.80
N LYS A 363 2.77 20.33 -2.06
CA LYS A 363 3.99 21.07 -1.71
C LYS A 363 4.46 20.47 -0.39
N LEU A 364 5.59 19.76 -0.39
CA LEU A 364 6.19 19.28 0.86
C LEU A 364 7.21 20.31 1.33
N LEU A 365 6.83 21.07 2.35
CA LEU A 365 7.69 22.05 3.01
C LEU A 365 8.54 21.34 4.08
N MET A 366 9.71 21.91 4.37
CA MET A 366 10.57 21.46 5.47
C MET A 366 10.03 22.03 6.79
N ASN A 367 8.83 21.60 7.16
CA ASN A 367 8.21 21.96 8.43
C ASN A 367 7.63 20.71 9.11
N LEU A 368 7.38 20.82 10.41
CA LEU A 368 6.90 19.71 11.23
C LEU A 368 5.53 19.20 10.78
N GLU A 369 4.64 20.10 10.35
CA GLU A 369 3.29 19.75 9.89
C GLU A 369 3.33 18.83 8.66
N HIS A 370 4.17 19.15 7.67
CA HIS A 370 4.34 18.32 6.47
C HIS A 370 5.05 17.01 6.78
N PHE A 371 5.96 16.98 7.75
CA PHE A 371 6.55 15.74 8.22
C PHE A 371 5.51 14.82 8.86
N ILE A 372 4.63 15.37 9.70
CA ILE A 372 3.52 14.61 10.31
C ILE A 372 2.56 14.11 9.23
N MET A 373 2.23 14.96 8.25
CA MET A 373 1.46 14.55 7.08
C MET A 373 2.13 13.38 6.33
N VAL A 374 3.46 13.36 6.23
CA VAL A 374 4.20 12.23 5.63
C VAL A 374 4.08 10.96 6.46
N LEU A 375 4.09 11.06 7.79
CA LEU A 375 3.92 9.89 8.66
C LEU A 375 2.48 9.36 8.66
N ASP A 376 1.49 10.24 8.57
CA ASP A 376 0.06 9.92 8.65
C ASP A 376 -0.53 9.45 7.30
N ASP A 377 -0.07 10.02 6.17
CA ASP A 377 -0.50 9.56 4.85
C ASP A 377 0.17 8.20 4.53
N PRO A 378 -0.60 7.11 4.30
CA PRO A 378 -0.05 5.78 4.14
C PRO A 378 0.85 5.63 2.90
N VAL A 379 0.61 6.43 1.85
CA VAL A 379 1.42 6.41 0.63
C VAL A 379 2.75 7.12 0.87
N LEU A 380 2.71 8.31 1.48
CA LEU A 380 3.94 9.05 1.83
C LEU A 380 4.75 8.31 2.89
N SER A 381 4.09 7.70 3.87
CA SER A 381 4.73 6.90 4.91
C SER A 381 5.43 5.67 4.33
N TYR A 382 4.85 5.04 3.31
CA TYR A 382 5.49 3.95 2.58
C TYR A 382 6.73 4.42 1.80
N GLU A 383 6.65 5.55 1.10
CA GLU A 383 7.79 6.14 0.37
C GLU A 383 8.90 6.57 1.33
N PHE A 384 8.54 7.21 2.44
CA PHE A 384 9.46 7.62 3.48
C PHE A 384 10.11 6.41 4.16
N ARG A 385 9.35 5.34 4.43
CA ARG A 385 9.90 4.07 4.92
C ARG A 385 10.89 3.46 3.94
N ALA A 386 10.55 3.41 2.65
CA ALA A 386 11.47 2.91 1.63
C ALA A 386 12.77 3.73 1.58
N PHE A 387 12.67 5.05 1.76
CA PHE A 387 13.82 5.93 1.91
C PHE A 387 14.64 5.60 3.18
N THR A 388 14.01 5.43 4.35
CA THR A 388 14.75 5.09 5.58
C THR A 388 15.45 3.74 5.51
N ILE A 389 14.92 2.78 4.75
CA ILE A 389 15.61 1.50 4.46
C ILE A 389 16.88 1.76 3.64
N ALA A 390 16.79 2.62 2.62
CA ALA A 390 17.94 2.97 1.80
C ALA A 390 19.00 3.77 2.57
N ASP A 391 18.59 4.64 3.49
CA ASP A 391 19.49 5.44 4.36
C ASP A 391 19.88 4.71 5.66
N SER A 392 19.63 3.39 5.76
CA SER A 392 19.97 2.55 6.92
C SER A 392 19.51 3.09 8.28
N CYS A 393 18.32 3.70 8.33
CA CYS A 393 17.67 4.23 9.53
C CYS A 393 16.23 3.71 9.70
N VAL A 394 15.98 2.50 9.19
CA VAL A 394 14.65 1.87 9.18
C VAL A 394 14.12 1.58 10.59
N GLU A 395 15.01 1.39 11.55
CA GLU A 395 14.69 1.18 12.96
C GLU A 395 13.89 2.34 13.57
N LEU A 396 14.17 3.58 13.16
CA LEU A 396 13.46 4.76 13.64
C LEU A 396 11.97 4.75 13.21
N ILE A 397 11.71 4.47 11.93
CA ILE A 397 10.32 4.45 11.42
C ILE A 397 9.55 3.22 11.89
N ILE A 398 10.21 2.06 12.01
CA ILE A 398 9.58 0.84 12.53
C ILE A 398 9.25 1.04 14.02
N PHE A 399 10.17 1.59 14.82
CA PHE A 399 9.90 1.94 16.22
C PHE A 399 8.63 2.78 16.35
N TYR A 400 8.54 3.86 15.57
CA TYR A 400 7.40 4.78 15.59
C TYR A 400 6.08 4.05 15.31
N GLN A 401 6.03 3.25 14.23
CA GLN A 401 4.84 2.50 13.84
C GLN A 401 4.44 1.45 14.87
N GLU A 402 5.40 0.69 15.41
CA GLU A 402 5.14 -0.34 16.41
C GLU A 402 4.72 0.27 17.75
N TYR A 403 5.30 1.41 18.14
CA TYR A 403 4.86 2.10 19.34
C TYR A 403 3.43 2.63 19.21
N GLN A 404 3.05 3.20 18.07
CA GLN A 404 1.66 3.59 17.81
C GLN A 404 0.71 2.40 17.85
N ASN A 405 1.11 1.24 17.31
CA ASN A 405 0.34 0.00 17.40
C ASN A 405 0.16 -0.43 18.87
N LEU A 406 1.24 -0.37 19.66
CA LEU A 406 1.23 -0.72 21.08
C LEU A 406 0.31 0.22 21.88
N GLN A 407 0.37 1.53 21.63
CA GLN A 407 -0.51 2.51 22.25
C GLN A 407 -1.99 2.29 21.88
N ARG A 408 -2.29 1.96 20.62
CA ARG A 408 -3.67 1.64 20.18
C ARG A 408 -4.22 0.41 20.89
N GLN A 409 -3.41 -0.65 21.06
CA GLN A 409 -3.80 -1.85 21.79
C GLN A 409 -4.04 -1.55 23.28
N ALA A 410 -3.14 -0.78 23.90
CA ALA A 410 -3.29 -0.35 25.29
C ALA A 410 -4.57 0.48 25.51
N ARG A 411 -4.84 1.45 24.64
CA ARG A 411 -6.07 2.26 24.68
C ARG A 411 -7.33 1.40 24.56
N ALA A 412 -7.37 0.47 23.59
CA ALA A 412 -8.53 -0.38 23.39
C ALA A 412 -8.86 -1.23 24.62
N ILE A 413 -7.85 -1.81 25.28
CA ILE A 413 -8.03 -2.60 26.50
C ILE A 413 -8.40 -1.72 27.69
N LEU A 414 -7.76 -0.56 27.85
CA LEU A 414 -8.11 0.36 28.96
C LEU A 414 -9.54 0.87 28.83
N LEU A 415 -9.97 1.25 27.62
CA LEU A 415 -11.34 1.70 27.36
C LEU A 415 -12.37 0.59 27.56
N SER A 416 -12.04 -0.68 27.28
CA SER A 416 -12.96 -1.80 27.53
C SER A 416 -13.16 -2.11 29.01
N HIS A 417 -12.27 -1.65 29.89
CA HIS A 417 -12.37 -1.83 31.34
C HIS A 417 -13.10 -0.69 32.05
N ILE A 418 -13.34 0.44 31.38
CA ILE A 418 -14.14 1.52 31.95
C ILE A 418 -15.57 1.01 32.04
N PRO A 419 -16.14 0.82 33.25
CA PRO A 419 -17.52 0.37 33.39
C PRO A 419 -18.41 1.36 32.66
N GLN A 420 -19.24 0.89 31.72
CA GLN A 420 -20.29 1.71 31.12
C GLN A 420 -21.32 1.99 32.21
N SER A 421 -21.07 3.04 33.00
CA SER A 421 -21.93 3.46 34.10
C SER A 421 -23.21 4.08 33.52
N GLY A 422 -24.23 3.24 33.34
CA GLY A 422 -25.66 3.58 33.37
C GLY A 422 -26.21 4.47 32.25
N ASP A 423 -26.97 3.86 31.32
CA ASP A 423 -28.16 4.31 30.56
C ASP A 423 -28.30 5.76 30.01
N GLY A 424 -27.31 6.66 30.14
CA GLY A 424 -27.47 8.08 29.80
C GLY A 424 -26.53 8.66 28.72
N ALA A 425 -25.51 7.94 28.27
CA ALA A 425 -24.38 8.54 27.52
C ALA A 425 -24.32 8.17 26.02
N ALA A 426 -25.45 8.07 25.33
CA ALA A 426 -25.50 7.60 23.94
C ALA A 426 -24.99 8.59 22.86
N ASN A 427 -24.43 9.76 23.19
CA ASN A 427 -24.10 10.79 22.19
C ASN A 427 -22.63 11.29 22.16
N MET A 428 -21.68 10.67 22.87
CA MET A 428 -20.28 11.07 22.76
C MET A 428 -19.58 10.27 21.66
N THR A 429 -19.64 10.79 20.42
CA THR A 429 -19.01 10.18 19.23
C THR A 429 -17.49 10.05 19.40
N THR A 430 -16.99 8.82 19.29
CA THR A 430 -15.59 8.40 19.47
C THR A 430 -14.58 8.96 18.45
N ASP A 431 -15.04 9.63 17.38
CA ASP A 431 -14.18 9.97 16.24
C ASP A 431 -13.27 11.20 16.46
N ASN A 432 -13.57 12.07 17.44
CA ASN A 432 -12.77 13.28 17.68
C ASN A 432 -11.56 13.07 18.63
N VAL A 433 -11.34 11.85 19.13
CA VAL A 433 -10.27 11.56 20.13
C VAL A 433 -9.03 10.91 19.48
N LEU A 434 -8.96 10.86 18.14
CA LEU A 434 -8.06 9.94 17.45
C LEU A 434 -6.64 10.44 17.08
N HIS A 435 -6.23 11.68 17.41
CA HIS A 435 -4.90 12.19 17.02
C HIS A 435 -3.91 12.31 18.20
N PRO A 436 -3.16 11.24 18.53
CA PRO A 436 -2.11 11.24 19.57
C PRO A 436 -0.89 12.14 19.27
N LEU A 437 -0.86 12.79 18.11
CA LEU A 437 0.21 13.68 17.66
C LEU A 437 0.10 15.11 18.21
N SER A 438 -1.08 15.56 18.67
CA SER A 438 -1.29 16.94 19.14
C SER A 438 -0.40 17.30 20.33
N GLY A 439 -0.30 16.40 21.32
CA GLY A 439 0.58 16.57 22.49
C GLY A 439 2.06 16.62 22.11
N PHE A 440 2.49 15.83 21.12
CA PHE A 440 3.85 15.87 20.59
C PHE A 440 4.14 17.17 19.84
N ILE A 441 3.24 17.63 18.96
CA ILE A 441 3.41 18.90 18.22
C ILE A 441 3.64 20.03 19.20
N ARG A 442 2.86 20.09 20.29
CA ARG A 442 3.02 21.11 21.33
C ARG A 442 4.40 21.03 21.99
N ARG A 443 4.86 19.83 22.38
CA ARG A 443 6.19 19.64 23.00
C ARG A 443 7.34 19.97 22.04
N LEU A 444 7.25 19.52 20.79
CA LEU A 444 8.29 19.77 19.79
C LEU A 444 8.32 21.23 19.36
N SER A 445 7.16 21.88 19.21
CA SER A 445 7.06 23.32 18.95
C SER A 445 7.71 24.12 20.08
N ASN A 446 7.37 23.81 21.33
CA ASN A 446 7.98 24.47 22.49
C ASN A 446 9.50 24.24 22.54
N PHE A 447 9.96 23.04 22.18
CA PHE A 447 11.38 22.72 22.12
C PHE A 447 12.12 23.47 20.99
N MET A 448 11.53 23.55 19.79
CA MET A 448 12.09 24.28 18.65
C MET A 448 12.12 25.80 18.90
N GLN A 449 11.25 26.30 19.77
CA GLN A 449 11.27 27.70 20.23
C GLN A 449 12.30 27.96 21.35
N GLN A 450 12.87 26.92 21.96
CA GLN A 450 13.86 27.03 23.05
C GLN A 450 15.32 27.01 22.58
N THR A 451 15.60 27.05 21.28
CA THR A 451 16.97 27.28 20.80
C THR A 451 17.36 28.75 21.07
N PRO A 452 18.49 29.03 21.73
CA PRO A 452 18.75 30.35 22.35
C PRO A 452 18.96 31.46 21.31
N GLU A 453 18.41 32.65 21.60
CA GLU A 453 18.72 33.94 20.96
C GLU A 453 20.18 34.38 21.19
N ASP A 454 20.97 33.65 21.99
CA ASP A 454 22.34 34.00 22.38
C ASP A 454 23.41 33.83 21.28
N VAL A 455 23.04 33.65 20.02
CA VAL A 455 24.00 33.55 18.89
C VAL A 455 24.20 34.91 18.19
N GLU A 456 23.26 35.85 18.28
CA GLU A 456 23.44 37.20 17.69
C GLU A 456 24.42 38.08 18.48
N ASP A 457 24.59 37.85 19.78
CA ASP A 457 25.54 38.61 20.61
C ASP A 457 27.00 38.14 20.47
N ALA A 458 27.24 36.96 19.88
CA ALA A 458 28.58 36.43 19.66
C ALA A 458 29.23 36.95 18.35
N GLU A 459 28.44 37.34 17.34
CA GLU A 459 28.96 37.92 16.10
C GLU A 459 29.32 39.41 16.24
N GLN A 460 28.74 40.13 17.21
CA GLN A 460 29.11 41.53 17.48
C GLN A 460 30.44 41.70 18.23
N ALA A 461 30.98 40.63 18.84
CA ALA A 461 32.23 40.68 19.62
C ALA A 461 33.51 40.40 18.79
N ILE A 462 33.41 39.98 17.52
CA ILE A 462 34.56 39.60 16.68
C ILE A 462 34.92 40.69 15.64
N GLY A 463 34.14 41.78 15.57
CA GLY A 463 34.29 42.87 14.59
C GLY A 463 35.33 43.96 14.89
N MET A 464 36.38 43.71 15.68
CA MET A 464 37.45 44.70 15.92
C MET A 464 38.85 44.07 15.99
N ALA A 465 39.40 43.72 14.83
CA ALA A 465 40.85 43.59 14.66
C ALA A 465 41.27 43.95 13.23
N ASN A 466 41.94 45.10 13.08
CA ASN A 466 42.56 45.57 11.84
C ASN A 466 43.72 44.65 11.40
N PRO A 467 43.91 44.38 10.10
CA PRO A 467 45.09 43.68 9.59
C PRO A 467 46.18 44.67 9.15
N ALA A 468 47.38 44.54 9.74
CA ALA A 468 48.60 45.16 9.26
C ALA A 468 49.34 44.22 8.28
N SER A 469 49.37 44.66 7.01
CA SER A 469 50.46 44.65 6.03
C SER A 469 51.62 43.63 6.03
N LEU A 470 51.94 43.15 4.80
CA LEU A 470 53.22 42.68 4.18
C LEU A 470 53.46 41.15 4.07
N PRO A 471 54.31 40.67 3.12
CA PRO A 471 54.52 41.08 1.72
C PRO A 471 54.53 39.89 0.72
N PRO A 472 54.64 40.14 -0.60
CA PRO A 472 54.72 39.09 -1.62
C PRO A 472 56.17 38.83 -2.08
N ASN A 473 56.53 37.54 -2.26
CA ASN A 473 57.45 37.03 -3.29
C ASN A 473 57.89 35.60 -2.97
N SER A 474 57.76 34.68 -3.91
CA SER A 474 58.94 34.07 -4.56
C SER A 474 58.53 33.05 -5.62
N THR A 475 59.36 33.08 -6.65
CA THR A 475 59.27 32.49 -7.96
C THR A 475 60.04 31.15 -7.99
N ILE A 476 59.82 30.38 -9.06
CA ILE A 476 60.78 29.44 -9.69
C ILE A 476 61.05 28.12 -8.94
N SER A 477 60.68 27.00 -9.55
CA SER A 477 61.62 26.10 -10.25
C SER A 477 60.92 24.87 -10.85
N GLN A 478 61.05 24.72 -12.18
CA GLN A 478 61.06 23.40 -12.85
C GLN A 478 62.30 22.61 -12.40
N PRO A 479 62.32 21.29 -12.63
CA PRO A 479 63.11 20.84 -13.78
C PRO A 479 62.43 19.76 -14.62
N ASP A 480 62.86 19.74 -15.88
CA ASP A 480 62.70 18.68 -16.87
C ASP A 480 63.31 17.36 -16.38
N ASP A 481 62.75 16.22 -16.79
CA ASP A 481 63.53 15.25 -17.56
C ASP A 481 62.70 14.12 -18.19
N ALA A 482 63.28 13.59 -19.26
CA ALA A 482 62.67 12.83 -20.32
C ALA A 482 62.42 11.33 -20.06
N GLY A 483 61.51 10.79 -20.88
CA GLY A 483 61.74 9.51 -21.56
C GLY A 483 61.09 8.25 -20.98
N SER A 484 60.05 7.74 -21.64
CA SER A 484 60.07 6.45 -22.36
C SER A 484 58.66 5.93 -22.65
N ARG A 485 58.53 5.32 -23.83
CA ARG A 485 57.33 4.68 -24.39
C ARG A 485 57.19 3.24 -23.87
N SER A 486 55.98 2.78 -23.59
CA SER A 486 55.35 1.54 -24.11
C SER A 486 53.99 1.32 -23.44
N MET A 487 52.90 1.35 -24.21
CA MET A 487 52.09 0.21 -24.71
C MET A 487 51.26 -0.57 -23.66
N SER A 488 49.95 -0.39 -23.82
CA SER A 488 48.85 -1.36 -23.68
C SER A 488 48.62 -2.04 -22.32
N SER A 489 47.55 -1.64 -21.64
CA SER A 489 46.52 -2.57 -21.15
C SER A 489 45.24 -1.80 -20.80
N THR A 490 44.10 -2.25 -21.32
CA THR A 490 42.77 -1.82 -20.85
C THR A 490 42.02 -3.03 -20.32
N SER A 491 41.93 -3.10 -18.99
CA SER A 491 40.93 -3.87 -18.27
C SER A 491 40.51 -3.04 -17.06
N PRO A 492 39.21 -2.76 -16.83
CA PRO A 492 38.81 -1.87 -15.75
C PRO A 492 38.62 -2.67 -14.46
N ALA A 493 39.53 -2.46 -13.51
CA ALA A 493 39.35 -2.83 -12.12
C ALA A 493 38.76 -1.65 -11.32
N SER A 494 37.94 -2.05 -10.34
CA SER A 494 37.21 -1.29 -9.32
C SER A 494 37.83 0.00 -8.80
N LEU A 495 37.03 1.08 -8.80
CA LEU A 495 37.28 2.32 -8.07
C LEU A 495 36.65 2.21 -6.66
N THR A 496 37.47 1.99 -5.64
CA THR A 496 37.15 2.31 -4.23
C THR A 496 37.93 3.56 -3.85
N GLY A 497 37.26 4.72 -3.91
CA GLY A 497 37.81 6.00 -3.48
C GLY A 497 37.67 6.19 -1.97
N SER A 498 38.78 5.97 -1.25
CA SER A 498 38.93 6.34 0.17
C SER A 498 39.32 7.82 0.26
N ILE A 499 38.39 8.66 0.70
CA ILE A 499 38.70 10.06 1.06
C ILE A 499 39.31 10.07 2.46
N ARG A 500 40.61 10.36 2.55
CA ARG A 500 41.30 10.73 3.79
C ARG A 500 40.90 12.16 4.15
N LEU A 501 40.16 12.32 5.25
CA LEU A 501 40.02 13.61 5.93
C LEU A 501 41.18 13.80 6.91
N SER A 502 41.85 14.94 6.76
CA SER A 502 43.03 15.39 7.48
C SER A 502 42.72 15.66 8.95
N ALA A 503 43.67 15.26 9.80
CA ALA A 503 43.70 15.56 11.22
C ALA A 503 44.13 17.02 11.44
N SER A 504 43.17 17.88 11.72
CA SER A 504 43.37 19.13 12.45
C SER A 504 42.04 19.51 13.10
N ILE A 505 42.07 20.17 14.26
CA ILE A 505 40.95 20.43 15.19
C ILE A 505 40.75 19.29 16.21
N ARG A 506 41.73 19.14 17.10
CA ARG A 506 41.51 18.54 18.43
C ARG A 506 42.35 19.30 19.47
N LYS A 507 41.96 20.54 19.77
CA LYS A 507 42.46 21.34 20.91
C LYS A 507 41.61 22.60 21.08
N HIS A 508 40.41 22.48 21.67
CA HIS A 508 39.72 23.56 22.41
C HIS A 508 38.40 23.06 23.06
N VAL A 509 38.47 22.06 23.94
CA VAL A 509 37.43 21.83 24.97
C VAL A 509 38.11 21.21 26.19
N ARG A 510 38.79 22.05 26.98
CA ARG A 510 39.26 21.72 28.34
C ARG A 510 39.61 23.02 29.06
N SER A 511 38.60 23.84 29.30
CA SER A 511 38.59 24.89 30.32
C SER A 511 37.18 25.47 30.33
N MET A 512 36.69 25.90 31.50
CA MET A 512 35.30 26.20 31.86
C MET A 512 34.50 24.92 32.21
N SER A 513 34.00 24.70 33.43
CA SER A 513 33.82 25.61 34.55
C SER A 513 33.63 24.83 35.87
N ASN A 514 34.47 25.14 36.85
CA ASN A 514 34.11 25.10 38.26
C ASN A 514 33.27 26.35 38.52
N VAL A 515 31.94 26.23 38.65
CA VAL A 515 31.10 27.30 39.21
C VAL A 515 30.02 26.71 40.12
N SER A 516 30.19 27.06 41.40
CA SER A 516 29.19 27.34 42.44
C SER A 516 27.98 26.42 42.65
N ARG A 517 27.98 25.78 43.82
CA ARG A 517 26.83 25.20 44.51
C ARG A 517 25.84 26.30 44.93
N HIS A 518 24.65 26.29 44.36
CA HIS A 518 23.46 26.82 45.05
C HIS A 518 22.33 25.79 45.04
N SER A 519 22.05 25.29 46.24
CA SER A 519 20.91 24.47 46.60
C SER A 519 19.63 25.31 46.63
N PRO A 520 18.55 24.94 45.92
CA PRO A 520 17.25 25.54 46.17
C PRO A 520 16.60 24.81 47.36
N LYS A 521 16.31 25.58 48.41
CA LYS A 521 15.48 25.19 49.55
C LYS A 521 14.11 24.72 49.07
N ARG A 522 13.73 23.52 49.54
CA ARG A 522 12.35 23.03 49.61
C ARG A 522 11.40 24.12 50.13
N ARG A 523 10.44 24.53 49.30
CA ARG A 523 9.11 24.95 49.76
C ARG A 523 8.14 23.85 49.38
N ALA A 524 7.72 23.09 50.39
CA ALA A 524 6.53 22.26 50.31
C ALA A 524 5.33 23.20 50.36
N ALA A 525 4.74 23.49 49.19
CA ALA A 525 3.39 24.00 49.09
C ALA A 525 2.51 22.84 48.62
N LEU A 526 1.40 22.61 49.33
CA LEU A 526 0.32 21.72 48.90
C LEU A 526 -0.21 22.24 47.55
N ASP A 527 0.26 21.66 46.45
CA ASP A 527 -0.29 21.92 45.12
C ASP A 527 -1.57 21.10 44.95
N GLY A 528 -2.67 21.80 44.68
CA GLY A 528 -3.89 21.21 44.18
C GLY A 528 -3.58 20.50 42.86
N SER A 529 -3.62 19.16 42.88
CA SER A 529 -3.37 18.30 41.74
C SER A 529 -4.26 18.72 40.57
N ALA A 530 -3.67 19.39 39.58
CA ALA A 530 -4.31 19.68 38.32
C ALA A 530 -4.75 18.35 37.71
N MET A 531 -6.06 18.15 37.57
CA MET A 531 -6.63 17.00 36.87
C MET A 531 -5.95 16.89 35.50
N PRO A 532 -5.59 15.67 35.04
CA PRO A 532 -4.98 15.47 33.73
C PRO A 532 -5.88 16.12 32.66
N ALA A 533 -5.30 17.03 31.88
CA ALA A 533 -6.04 17.89 30.96
C ALA A 533 -6.62 17.13 29.74
N SER A 534 -6.21 15.88 29.54
CA SER A 534 -6.69 15.05 28.43
C SER A 534 -6.78 13.57 28.81
N LEU A 535 -7.67 12.84 28.13
CA LEU A 535 -7.75 11.38 28.22
C LEU A 535 -6.40 10.72 27.86
N ASP A 536 -5.63 11.34 26.97
CA ASP A 536 -4.32 10.86 26.57
C ASP A 536 -3.30 10.91 27.72
N ASP A 537 -3.36 11.95 28.56
CA ASP A 537 -2.53 12.05 29.76
C ASP A 537 -2.94 10.99 30.79
N LEU A 538 -4.24 10.76 30.97
CA LEU A 538 -4.74 9.71 31.87
C LEU A 538 -4.30 8.31 31.40
N VAL A 539 -4.39 8.05 30.10
CA VAL A 539 -3.92 6.78 29.51
C VAL A 539 -2.42 6.64 29.67
N ALA A 540 -1.64 7.70 29.43
CA ALA A 540 -0.17 7.65 29.49
C ALA A 540 0.36 7.27 30.89
N VAL A 541 -0.31 7.73 31.95
CA VAL A 541 0.08 7.45 33.34
C VAL A 541 -0.51 6.12 33.85
N SER A 542 -1.50 5.55 33.15
CA SER A 542 -2.13 4.30 33.55
C SER A 542 -1.14 3.12 33.52
N PRO A 543 -1.21 2.20 34.50
CA PRO A 543 -0.39 0.99 34.50
C PRO A 543 -0.72 0.12 33.30
N VAL A 544 0.30 -0.53 32.72
CA VAL A 544 0.11 -1.43 31.58
C VAL A 544 -0.76 -2.62 32.00
N PRO A 545 -1.87 -2.90 31.27
CA PRO A 545 -2.69 -4.09 31.49
C PRO A 545 -1.85 -5.38 31.49
N LYS A 546 -2.21 -6.35 32.34
CA LYS A 546 -1.38 -7.56 32.56
C LYS A 546 -1.13 -8.32 31.25
N GLU A 547 -2.11 -8.33 30.37
CA GLU A 547 -2.12 -8.96 29.05
C GLU A 547 -1.12 -8.31 28.09
N LEU A 548 -0.78 -7.04 28.27
CA LEU A 548 0.14 -6.30 27.39
C LEU A 548 1.56 -6.20 27.93
N ARG A 549 1.81 -6.54 29.20
CA ARG A 549 3.17 -6.50 29.79
C ARG A 549 4.20 -7.26 28.94
N PRO A 550 3.91 -8.47 28.42
CA PRO A 550 4.80 -9.17 27.50
C PRO A 550 5.22 -8.34 26.29
N LEU A 551 4.26 -7.65 25.67
CA LEU A 551 4.48 -6.84 24.48
C LEU A 551 5.32 -5.60 24.80
N PHE A 552 5.09 -4.95 25.93
CA PHE A 552 5.90 -3.81 26.38
C PHE A 552 7.35 -4.20 26.67
N VAL A 553 7.57 -5.35 27.32
CA VAL A 553 8.92 -5.88 27.58
C VAL A 553 9.61 -6.29 26.27
N GLY A 554 8.90 -6.96 25.36
CA GLY A 554 9.42 -7.31 24.04
C GLY A 554 9.76 -6.07 23.21
N PHE A 555 8.93 -5.03 23.27
CA PHE A 555 9.19 -3.74 22.62
C PHE A 555 10.47 -3.08 23.16
N PHE A 556 10.64 -3.04 24.48
CA PHE A 556 11.88 -2.55 25.09
C PHE A 556 13.11 -3.36 24.63
N GLN A 557 13.03 -4.69 24.64
CA GLN A 557 14.14 -5.56 24.23
C GLN A 557 14.50 -5.39 22.75
N MET A 558 13.52 -5.09 21.90
CA MET A 558 13.70 -4.93 20.45
C MET A 558 14.34 -3.58 20.09
N PHE A 559 13.92 -2.50 20.75
CA PHE A 559 14.27 -1.15 20.30
C PHE A 559 15.01 -0.27 21.30
N VAL A 560 14.90 -0.54 22.61
CA VAL A 560 15.38 0.42 23.64
C VAL A 560 16.54 -0.14 24.45
N LYS A 561 16.57 -1.45 24.72
CA LYS A 561 17.65 -2.09 25.48
C LYS A 561 19.01 -1.80 24.85
N HIS A 562 20.05 -1.65 25.67
CA HIS A 562 21.42 -1.61 25.18
C HIS A 562 21.73 -2.86 24.34
N ASP A 563 22.37 -2.70 23.19
CA ASP A 563 22.60 -3.74 22.18
C ASP A 563 21.33 -4.41 21.62
N ALA A 564 20.18 -3.75 21.74
CA ALA A 564 18.97 -4.20 21.08
C ALA A 564 19.19 -4.26 19.55
N PRO A 565 18.59 -5.24 18.88
CA PRO A 565 18.84 -5.45 17.45
C PRO A 565 18.35 -4.32 16.55
N MET A 566 17.31 -3.60 17.00
CA MET A 566 16.77 -2.42 16.36
C MET A 566 16.90 -1.22 17.31
N ALA A 567 17.99 -1.18 18.10
CA ALA A 567 18.24 -0.13 19.07
C ALA A 567 18.13 1.25 18.42
N VAL A 568 17.18 2.06 18.89
CA VAL A 568 17.05 3.45 18.45
C VAL A 568 18.07 4.32 19.18
N ASN A 569 18.71 5.23 18.45
CA ASN A 569 19.67 6.16 19.04
C ASN A 569 18.94 7.24 19.83
N VAL A 570 18.93 7.11 21.15
CA VAL A 570 18.32 8.05 22.10
C VAL A 570 19.31 8.45 23.19
N SER A 571 19.06 9.58 23.85
CA SER A 571 19.89 10.11 24.91
C SER A 571 19.98 9.15 26.09
N HIS A 572 21.16 9.10 26.73
CA HIS A 572 21.41 8.24 27.88
C HIS A 572 20.45 8.51 29.04
N GLU A 573 20.03 9.76 29.24
CA GLU A 573 19.05 10.13 30.27
C GLU A 573 17.69 9.48 30.02
N VAL A 574 17.17 9.57 28.79
CA VAL A 574 15.89 8.95 28.41
C VAL A 574 15.98 7.44 28.53
N LEU A 575 17.09 6.85 28.07
CA LEU A 575 17.34 5.42 28.20
C LEU A 575 17.33 4.95 29.66
N GLN A 576 18.11 5.61 30.53
CA GLN A 576 18.17 5.28 31.96
C GLN A 576 16.81 5.43 32.66
N SER A 577 16.02 6.44 32.27
CA SER A 577 14.66 6.63 32.79
C SER A 577 13.75 5.43 32.47
N VAL A 578 13.81 4.91 31.25
CA VAL A 578 13.02 3.74 30.82
C VAL A 578 13.54 2.46 31.46
N VAL A 579 14.86 2.25 31.49
CA VAL A 579 15.51 1.08 32.11
C VAL A 579 15.12 1.00 33.59
N GLY A 580 15.24 2.09 34.34
CA GLY A 580 14.90 2.12 35.76
C GLY A 580 13.41 1.80 36.03
N LYS A 581 12.49 2.22 35.16
CA LYS A 581 11.06 1.86 35.26
C LYS A 581 10.83 0.37 35.04
N ILE A 582 11.54 -0.24 34.09
CA ILE A 582 11.45 -1.68 33.81
C ILE A 582 12.03 -2.51 34.96
N GLU A 583 13.19 -2.12 35.50
CA GLU A 583 13.83 -2.80 36.64
C GLU A 583 12.94 -2.77 37.88
N ARG A 584 12.24 -1.66 38.13
CA ARG A 584 11.24 -1.54 39.21
C ARG A 584 9.91 -2.22 38.93
N LYS A 585 9.72 -2.82 37.74
CA LYS A 585 8.44 -3.40 37.27
C LYS A 585 7.28 -2.38 37.23
N GLU A 586 7.60 -1.10 37.10
CA GLU A 586 6.65 0.03 37.01
C GLU A 586 6.31 0.31 35.54
N LEU A 587 5.64 -0.64 34.89
CA LEU A 587 5.24 -0.50 33.48
C LEU A 587 4.01 0.41 33.38
N VAL A 588 4.18 1.57 32.75
CA VAL A 588 3.09 2.52 32.42
C VAL A 588 2.97 2.67 30.91
N VAL A 589 1.75 2.92 30.41
CA VAL A 589 1.47 2.90 28.96
C VAL A 589 2.29 3.96 28.19
N GLY A 590 2.52 5.12 28.80
CA GLY A 590 3.33 6.21 28.22
C GLY A 590 4.83 6.11 28.49
N MET A 591 5.35 4.97 28.96
CA MET A 591 6.76 4.88 29.38
C MET A 591 7.78 5.15 28.26
N PHE A 592 7.39 4.94 27.00
CA PHE A 592 8.25 5.19 25.83
C PHE A 592 7.96 6.53 25.14
N ASP A 593 7.12 7.42 25.70
CA ASP A 593 6.78 8.69 25.04
C ASP A 593 8.00 9.60 24.86
N ARG A 594 8.94 9.64 25.83
CA ARG A 594 10.19 10.38 25.66
C ARG A 594 11.09 9.79 24.56
N VAL A 595 11.12 8.45 24.45
CA VAL A 595 11.87 7.75 23.38
C VAL A 595 11.25 8.08 22.02
N LYS A 596 9.91 8.04 21.91
CA LYS A 596 9.17 8.46 20.72
C LYS A 596 9.51 9.89 20.34
N ASP A 597 9.47 10.82 21.28
CA ASP A 597 9.71 12.23 21.00
C ASP A 597 11.13 12.45 20.42
N GLU A 598 12.15 11.74 20.92
CA GLU A 598 13.50 11.76 20.36
C GLU A 598 13.62 11.07 18.99
N VAL A 599 12.95 9.92 18.79
CA VAL A 599 12.95 9.21 17.50
C VAL A 599 12.27 10.06 16.42
N VAL A 600 11.13 10.66 16.72
CA VAL A 600 10.40 11.53 15.79
C VAL A 600 11.22 12.78 15.48
N LYS A 601 11.91 13.35 16.46
CA LYS A 601 12.87 14.44 16.26
C LYS A 601 14.04 14.00 15.35
N ASN A 602 14.58 12.80 15.54
CA ASN A 602 15.66 12.26 14.71
C ASN A 602 15.21 12.07 13.25
N LEU A 603 14.04 11.46 13.05
CA LEU A 603 13.41 11.34 11.73
C LEU A 603 13.19 12.71 11.07
N TYR A 604 12.73 13.71 11.82
CA TYR A 604 12.48 15.06 11.32
C TYR A 604 13.76 15.82 10.96
N LEU A 605 14.80 15.77 11.80
CA LEU A 605 16.01 16.56 11.61
C LEU A 605 16.98 15.90 10.61
N ASN A 606 17.05 14.56 10.58
CA ASN A 606 18.07 13.85 9.82
C ASN A 606 17.53 13.20 8.54
N CYS A 607 16.38 12.51 8.63
CA CYS A 607 15.85 11.71 7.52
C CYS A 607 14.97 12.55 6.58
N PHE A 608 14.07 13.36 7.16
CA PHE A 608 13.08 14.11 6.40
C PHE A 608 13.69 15.12 5.40
N PRO A 609 14.74 15.90 5.72
CA PRO A 609 15.31 16.85 4.76
C PRO A 609 15.95 16.16 3.56
N LYS A 610 16.65 15.04 3.79
CA LYS A 610 17.22 14.19 2.73
C LYS A 610 16.14 13.58 1.84
N PHE A 611 15.06 13.08 2.46
CA PHE A 611 13.89 12.59 1.73
C PHE A 611 13.31 13.68 0.82
N LEU A 612 13.08 14.88 1.35
CA LEU A 612 12.58 16.01 0.55
C LEU A 612 13.53 16.37 -0.59
N GLN A 613 14.84 16.36 -0.37
CA GLN A 613 15.83 16.64 -1.41
C GLN A 613 15.76 15.63 -2.55
N ILE A 614 15.71 14.33 -2.25
CA ILE A 614 15.59 13.26 -3.24
C ILE A 614 14.27 13.38 -4.01
N GLU A 615 13.17 13.64 -3.32
CA GLU A 615 11.87 13.72 -3.97
C GLU A 615 11.70 14.98 -4.83
N ARG A 616 12.33 16.11 -4.44
CA ARG A 616 12.45 17.30 -5.30
C ARG A 616 13.29 17.01 -6.54
N ALA A 617 14.41 16.29 -6.39
CA ALA A 617 15.26 15.89 -7.50
C ALA A 617 14.54 14.97 -8.51
N LYS A 618 13.57 14.16 -8.05
CA LYS A 618 12.68 13.36 -8.92
C LYS A 618 11.61 14.18 -9.63
N GLY A 619 11.42 15.45 -9.27
CA GLY A 619 10.32 16.29 -9.76
C GLY A 619 8.94 15.87 -9.26
N ASN A 620 8.88 15.08 -8.17
CA ASN A 620 7.61 14.60 -7.62
C ASN A 620 6.85 15.69 -6.87
N TYR A 621 7.57 16.66 -6.32
CA TYR A 621 7.01 17.79 -5.58
C TYR A 621 7.55 19.10 -6.15
N LEU A 622 6.66 20.09 -6.27
CA LEU A 622 7.05 21.43 -6.68
C LEU A 622 8.03 22.00 -5.64
N PRO A 623 9.12 22.66 -6.08
CA PRO A 623 9.87 23.49 -5.16
C PRO A 623 8.92 24.51 -4.53
N PRO A 624 9.11 24.90 -3.27
CA PRO A 624 8.43 26.07 -2.73
C PRO A 624 8.63 27.22 -3.74
N ASP A 625 7.56 27.95 -4.07
CA ASP A 625 7.64 29.04 -5.04
C ASP A 625 8.70 30.04 -4.55
N GLU A 626 9.91 29.96 -5.12
CA GLU A 626 11.07 30.77 -4.73
C GLU A 626 10.93 32.23 -5.22
N LYS A 627 9.70 32.67 -5.51
CA LYS A 627 9.37 34.01 -5.97
C LYS A 627 9.41 35.08 -4.86
N MET A 628 9.95 34.78 -3.67
CA MET A 628 9.81 35.71 -2.55
C MET A 628 11.02 35.92 -1.65
N ILE A 629 12.25 35.63 -2.10
CA ILE A 629 13.44 36.28 -1.51
C ILE A 629 14.47 36.54 -2.60
N LYS A 630 14.22 37.54 -3.46
CA LYS A 630 15.34 38.30 -4.03
C LYS A 630 15.93 39.08 -2.86
N TYR A 631 16.98 38.56 -2.23
CA TYR A 631 17.82 39.42 -1.40
C TYR A 631 18.29 40.57 -2.30
N PRO A 632 18.04 41.85 -1.94
CA PRO A 632 18.67 42.94 -2.65
C PRO A 632 20.18 42.70 -2.59
N ALA A 633 20.82 42.66 -3.76
CA ALA A 633 22.27 42.58 -3.84
C ALA A 633 22.83 43.77 -3.05
N ALA A 634 23.58 43.47 -1.99
CA ALA A 634 24.33 44.44 -1.20
C ALA A 634 25.57 44.89 -1.97
#